data_AF-A0A8J4SSV1-F1
#
_entry.id   AF-A0A8J4SSV1-F1
#
_cell.length_a   1.000
_cell.length_b   1.000
_cell.length_c   1.000
_cell.angle_alpha   90.00
_cell.angle_beta   90.00
_cell.angle_gamma   90.00
#
_symmetry.space_group_name_H-M   'P 1'
#
loop_
_entity.id
_entity.type
_entity.pdbx_description
1 polymer ?
#
loop_
_entity_poly.entity_id
_entity_poly.type
_entity_poly.pdbx_seq_one_letter_code
_entity_poly.pdbx_strand_id
1 'polypeptide(L)'
;MGPELMDNMRKQAERFGAEFRTGWVNNIDMSERPFKVQVEGMGELVSETLILSTGASAKYLGIPGEETNVGRGVSTCATCDGFFFRNKEIIVIGGGDSALEEASFLSRFGSKVTLVHRREELRGSKIMQDRARSNEKVEMALNRTPLEVLAGDNGVTGLKVLNNETGISYEERNIETSDEFAQQVWDMGVRAVPLTVIGEHRILGMNKTQFAKALDA
;
A
#
# COMPACT_ATOMS: atom_id res chain seq x y z
N MET A 1 -14.54 -13.60 8.57
CA MET A 1 -13.88 -12.27 8.30
C MET A 1 -12.35 -12.43 8.31
N GLY A 2 -11.57 -11.43 7.88
CA GLY A 2 -10.09 -11.54 7.77
C GLY A 2 -9.37 -12.10 9.02
N PRO A 3 -9.62 -11.58 10.24
CA PRO A 3 -8.98 -12.09 11.46
C PRO A 3 -9.30 -13.56 11.76
N GLU A 4 -10.54 -13.98 11.52
CA GLU A 4 -10.99 -15.37 11.69
C GLU A 4 -10.31 -16.31 10.68
N LEU A 5 -10.14 -15.85 9.43
CA LEU A 5 -9.38 -16.60 8.42
C LEU A 5 -7.93 -16.84 8.89
N MET A 6 -7.27 -15.79 9.41
CA MET A 6 -5.90 -15.89 9.91
C MET A 6 -5.79 -16.80 11.14
N ASP A 7 -6.77 -16.74 12.05
CA ASP A 7 -6.82 -17.63 13.23
C ASP A 7 -7.01 -19.10 12.81
N ASN A 8 -7.87 -19.38 11.83
CA ASN A 8 -8.06 -20.71 11.29
C ASN A 8 -6.79 -21.24 10.59
N MET A 9 -6.09 -20.40 9.82
CA MET A 9 -4.81 -20.75 9.20
C MET A 9 -3.73 -21.08 10.25
N ARG A 10 -3.66 -20.28 11.34
CA ARG A 10 -2.74 -20.54 12.45
C ARG A 10 -3.01 -21.89 13.10
N LYS A 11 -4.26 -22.17 13.48
CA LYS A 11 -4.67 -23.45 14.07
C LYS A 11 -4.37 -24.63 13.16
N GLN A 12 -4.57 -24.47 11.85
CA GLN A 12 -4.23 -25.50 10.88
C GLN A 12 -2.72 -25.78 10.87
N ALA A 13 -1.88 -24.76 10.86
CA ALA A 13 -0.43 -24.94 10.90
C ALA A 13 0.00 -25.62 12.21
N GLU A 14 -0.49 -25.17 13.36
CA GLU A 14 -0.19 -25.76 14.68
C GLU A 14 -0.56 -27.24 14.75
N ARG A 15 -1.69 -27.63 14.15
CA ARG A 15 -2.13 -29.03 14.06
C ARG A 15 -1.12 -29.93 13.34
N PHE A 16 -0.34 -29.40 12.41
CA PHE A 16 0.70 -30.13 11.68
C PHE A 16 2.10 -29.95 12.28
N GLY A 17 2.21 -29.40 13.49
CA GLY A 17 3.48 -29.29 14.22
C GLY A 17 4.21 -27.96 14.05
N ALA A 18 3.58 -26.94 13.47
CA ALA A 18 4.14 -25.60 13.39
C ALA A 18 4.32 -24.97 14.78
N GLU A 19 5.56 -24.62 15.16
CA GLU A 19 5.85 -23.88 16.40
C GLU A 19 5.85 -22.37 16.18
N PHE A 20 4.93 -21.64 16.79
CA PHE A 20 4.88 -20.19 16.67
C PHE A 20 5.72 -19.49 17.74
N ARG A 21 6.77 -18.74 17.34
CA ARG A 21 7.49 -17.84 18.25
C ARG A 21 7.16 -16.38 17.92
N THR A 22 6.62 -15.67 18.90
CA THR A 22 6.21 -14.28 18.77
C THR A 22 7.35 -13.36 19.19
N GLY A 23 8.01 -12.71 18.24
CA GLY A 23 9.05 -11.73 18.51
C GLY A 23 9.49 -11.00 17.25
N TRP A 24 10.22 -9.91 17.43
CA TRP A 24 10.67 -9.07 16.33
C TRP A 24 12.03 -9.54 15.83
N VAL A 25 12.10 -9.93 14.55
CA VAL A 25 13.38 -10.23 13.89
C VAL A 25 14.04 -8.92 13.52
N ASN A 26 15.14 -8.58 14.20
CA ASN A 26 15.87 -7.33 13.99
C ASN A 26 17.05 -7.52 13.05
N ASN A 27 17.72 -8.67 13.14
CA ASN A 27 18.87 -8.99 12.30
C ASN A 27 18.91 -10.43 11.82
N ILE A 28 19.42 -10.64 10.61
CA ILE A 28 19.76 -11.95 10.08
C ILE A 28 21.17 -11.89 9.49
N ASP A 29 22.03 -12.78 9.96
CA ASP A 29 23.33 -13.06 9.35
C ASP A 29 23.18 -14.21 8.34
N MET A 30 23.41 -13.88 7.07
CA MET A 30 23.34 -14.82 5.94
C MET A 30 24.72 -15.18 5.37
N SER A 31 25.80 -14.74 6.02
CA SER A 31 27.18 -14.92 5.51
C SER A 31 27.67 -16.36 5.57
N GLU A 32 27.15 -17.15 6.51
CA GLU A 32 27.47 -18.56 6.71
C GLU A 32 26.21 -19.36 7.10
N ARG A 33 26.28 -20.69 6.95
CA ARG A 33 25.23 -21.62 7.38
C ARG A 33 25.68 -22.43 8.61
N PRO A 34 24.80 -22.69 9.59
CA PRO A 34 23.40 -22.26 9.65
C PRO A 34 23.26 -20.74 9.87
N PHE A 35 22.23 -20.15 9.28
CA PHE A 35 21.93 -18.72 9.38
C PHE A 35 21.61 -18.33 10.82
N LYS A 36 22.04 -17.15 11.24
CA LYS A 36 21.78 -16.63 12.59
C LYS A 36 20.73 -15.52 12.52
N VAL A 37 19.72 -15.60 13.37
CA VAL A 37 18.55 -14.71 13.41
C VAL A 37 18.42 -14.12 14.80
N GLN A 38 18.57 -12.81 14.91
CA GLN A 38 18.43 -12.07 16.16
C GLN A 38 16.97 -11.68 16.37
N VAL A 39 16.38 -12.22 17.43
CA VAL A 39 14.98 -11.98 17.79
C VAL A 39 14.91 -11.22 19.11
N GLU A 40 14.19 -10.10 19.10
CA GLU A 40 14.00 -9.27 20.29
C GLU A 40 13.37 -10.07 21.44
N GLY A 41 13.98 -9.97 22.63
CA GLY A 41 13.54 -10.70 23.83
C GLY A 41 13.86 -12.19 23.85
N MET A 42 14.32 -12.79 22.75
CA MET A 42 14.66 -14.22 22.65
C MET A 42 16.14 -14.49 22.36
N GLY A 43 16.87 -13.50 21.88
CA GLY A 43 18.28 -13.64 21.51
C GLY A 43 18.46 -14.31 20.14
N GLU A 44 19.58 -15.01 19.97
CA GLU A 44 19.96 -15.63 18.70
C GLU A 44 19.24 -16.97 18.49
N LEU A 45 18.60 -17.11 17.33
CA LEU A 45 18.10 -18.37 16.80
C LEU A 45 18.95 -18.77 15.60
N VAL A 46 19.26 -20.05 15.47
CA VAL A 46 19.98 -20.60 14.30
C VAL A 46 19.02 -21.33 13.39
N SER A 47 19.25 -21.29 12.08
CA SER A 47 18.45 -22.03 11.09
C SER A 47 19.23 -22.48 9.86
N GLU A 48 19.00 -23.72 9.41
CA GLU A 48 19.54 -24.22 8.13
C GLU A 48 18.92 -23.54 6.91
N THR A 49 17.69 -23.04 7.04
CA THR A 49 16.89 -22.47 5.93
C THR A 49 16.01 -21.36 6.48
N LEU A 50 15.81 -20.31 5.68
CA LEU A 50 14.93 -19.19 6.02
C LEU A 50 13.92 -19.00 4.90
N ILE A 51 12.63 -18.96 5.25
CA ILE A 51 11.56 -18.53 4.34
C ILE A 51 11.11 -17.14 4.75
N LEU A 52 11.30 -16.15 3.86
CA LEU A 52 10.94 -14.77 4.12
C LEU A 52 9.47 -14.53 3.74
N SER A 53 8.60 -14.36 4.76
CA SER A 53 7.18 -14.09 4.57
C SER A 53 6.70 -12.86 5.35
N THR A 54 7.51 -11.80 5.36
CA THR A 54 7.22 -10.54 6.09
C THR A 54 6.14 -9.67 5.46
N GLY A 55 5.59 -10.05 4.31
CA GLY A 55 4.53 -9.30 3.66
C GLY A 55 4.93 -7.86 3.31
N ALA A 56 3.91 -7.01 3.16
CA ALA A 56 4.05 -5.62 2.78
C ALA A 56 3.11 -4.70 3.58
N SER A 57 3.60 -3.51 3.93
CA SER A 57 2.79 -2.39 4.39
C SER A 57 2.64 -1.37 3.27
N ALA A 58 1.46 -0.76 3.20
CA ALA A 58 1.23 0.41 2.40
C ALA A 58 2.14 1.57 2.85
N LYS A 59 2.50 2.42 1.90
CA LYS A 59 3.11 3.72 2.20
C LYS A 59 2.01 4.76 2.33
N TYR A 60 2.14 5.60 3.34
CA TYR A 60 1.33 6.78 3.53
C TYR A 60 2.12 8.02 3.10
N LEU A 61 1.41 9.06 2.68
CA LEU A 61 1.96 10.40 2.43
C LEU A 61 2.46 11.06 3.71
N GLY A 62 1.79 10.78 4.83
CA GLY A 62 1.94 11.51 6.07
C GLY A 62 1.30 12.90 6.01
N ILE A 63 0.26 13.08 5.18
CA ILE A 63 -0.49 14.34 5.13
C ILE A 63 -1.62 14.35 6.16
N PRO A 64 -2.01 15.54 6.66
CA PRO A 64 -3.17 15.67 7.55
C PRO A 64 -4.42 15.02 6.94
N GLY A 65 -5.20 14.34 7.80
CA GLY A 65 -6.42 13.65 7.42
C GLY A 65 -6.24 12.29 6.76
N GLU A 66 -5.04 11.88 6.36
CA GLU A 66 -4.83 10.59 5.67
C GLU A 66 -5.12 9.40 6.60
N GLU A 67 -4.35 9.24 7.68
CA GLU A 67 -4.48 8.09 8.58
C GLU A 67 -5.84 8.02 9.28
N THR A 68 -6.40 9.15 9.67
CA THR A 68 -7.69 9.22 10.39
C THR A 68 -8.90 8.87 9.51
N ASN A 69 -8.73 8.88 8.18
CA ASN A 69 -9.78 8.57 7.22
C ASN A 69 -9.55 7.25 6.48
N VAL A 70 -8.56 6.44 6.90
CA VAL A 70 -8.40 5.07 6.39
C VAL A 70 -9.66 4.26 6.67
N GLY A 71 -10.24 3.65 5.64
CA GLY A 71 -11.51 2.93 5.72
C GLY A 71 -12.76 3.83 5.79
N ARG A 72 -12.62 5.15 5.73
CA ARG A 72 -13.71 6.16 5.66
C ARG A 72 -13.62 7.01 4.38
N GLY A 73 -13.02 6.47 3.32
CA GLY A 73 -12.73 7.19 2.07
C GLY A 73 -11.24 7.27 1.71
N VAL A 74 -10.31 6.74 2.51
CA VAL A 74 -8.89 6.55 2.16
C VAL A 74 -8.54 5.05 2.11
N SER A 75 -8.02 4.54 0.98
CA SER A 75 -7.65 3.12 0.75
C SER A 75 -6.18 3.03 0.41
N THR A 76 -5.69 1.81 0.47
CA THR A 76 -4.39 1.42 -0.05
C THR A 76 -4.50 0.22 -1.01
N CYS A 77 -5.72 -0.19 -1.38
CA CYS A 77 -5.99 -1.35 -2.22
C CYS A 77 -7.21 -1.10 -3.13
N ALA A 78 -6.99 -0.70 -4.39
CA ALA A 78 -8.08 -0.50 -5.35
C ALA A 78 -8.95 -1.75 -5.54
N THR A 79 -8.33 -2.93 -5.58
CA THR A 79 -9.02 -4.19 -5.86
C THR A 79 -9.92 -4.64 -4.72
N CYS A 80 -9.55 -4.31 -3.48
CA CYS A 80 -10.31 -4.60 -2.29
C CYS A 80 -11.56 -3.73 -2.21
N ASP A 81 -11.42 -2.43 -2.48
CA ASP A 81 -12.45 -1.44 -2.16
C ASP A 81 -13.21 -0.90 -3.38
N GLY A 82 -12.69 -1.10 -4.60
CA GLY A 82 -13.22 -0.47 -5.82
C GLY A 82 -14.71 -0.71 -6.08
N PHE A 83 -15.26 -1.83 -5.61
CA PHE A 83 -16.70 -2.11 -5.70
C PHE A 83 -17.56 -1.09 -4.95
N PHE A 84 -17.11 -0.61 -3.78
CA PHE A 84 -17.85 0.36 -2.97
C PHE A 84 -17.93 1.74 -3.63
N PHE A 85 -17.13 1.97 -4.68
CA PHE A 85 -16.97 3.28 -5.35
C PHE A 85 -17.66 3.35 -6.70
N ARG A 86 -18.62 2.45 -6.90
CA ARG A 86 -19.42 2.41 -8.11
C ARG A 86 -20.15 3.73 -8.33
N ASN A 87 -19.99 4.29 -9.52
CA ASN A 87 -20.56 5.57 -9.95
C ASN A 87 -20.07 6.80 -9.14
N LYS A 88 -18.98 6.66 -8.37
CA LYS A 88 -18.36 7.76 -7.63
C LYS A 88 -17.18 8.33 -8.40
N GLU A 89 -16.85 9.60 -8.17
CA GLU A 89 -15.60 10.16 -8.64
C GLU A 89 -14.47 9.79 -7.70
N ILE A 90 -13.35 9.32 -8.24
CA ILE A 90 -12.26 8.71 -7.48
C ILE A 90 -10.96 9.47 -7.74
N ILE A 91 -10.15 9.68 -6.71
CA ILE A 91 -8.81 10.27 -6.85
C ILE A 91 -7.78 9.17 -6.65
N VAL A 92 -6.83 9.03 -7.58
CA VAL A 92 -5.67 8.14 -7.42
C VAL A 92 -4.43 9.03 -7.30
N ILE A 93 -3.55 8.74 -6.35
CA ILE A 93 -2.35 9.55 -6.14
C ILE A 93 -1.12 8.70 -6.40
N GLY A 94 -0.32 9.10 -7.38
CA GLY A 94 0.90 8.39 -7.71
C GLY A 94 1.32 8.62 -9.15
N GLY A 95 2.42 8.00 -9.55
CA GLY A 95 2.91 8.10 -10.93
C GLY A 95 3.80 6.94 -11.36
N GLY A 96 3.84 5.86 -10.58
CA GLY A 96 4.43 4.57 -10.96
C GLY A 96 3.41 3.68 -11.68
N ASP A 97 3.84 2.47 -12.06
CA ASP A 97 2.95 1.51 -12.73
C ASP A 97 1.74 1.14 -11.86
N SER A 98 1.89 0.97 -10.55
CA SER A 98 0.77 0.61 -9.66
C SER A 98 -0.33 1.68 -9.70
N ALA A 99 0.03 2.96 -9.64
CA ALA A 99 -0.95 4.05 -9.70
C ALA A 99 -1.69 4.10 -11.04
N LEU A 100 -0.99 3.84 -12.15
CA LEU A 100 -1.59 3.84 -13.49
C LEU A 100 -2.51 2.62 -13.72
N GLU A 101 -2.07 1.46 -13.25
CA GLU A 101 -2.86 0.23 -13.31
C GLU A 101 -4.12 0.34 -12.46
N GLU A 102 -3.98 0.82 -11.23
CA GLU A 102 -5.12 0.96 -10.32
C GLU A 102 -6.08 2.08 -10.76
N ALA A 103 -5.61 3.20 -11.32
CA ALA A 103 -6.48 4.19 -11.93
C ALA A 103 -7.30 3.61 -13.09
N SER A 104 -6.64 2.81 -13.93
CA SER A 104 -7.32 2.09 -15.03
C SER A 104 -8.33 1.07 -14.49
N PHE A 105 -7.99 0.34 -13.43
CA PHE A 105 -8.89 -0.62 -12.77
C PHE A 105 -10.13 0.08 -12.18
N LEU A 106 -9.93 1.16 -11.43
CA LEU A 106 -11.00 1.91 -10.77
C LEU A 106 -11.95 2.59 -11.75
N SER A 107 -11.47 2.96 -12.95
CA SER A 107 -12.32 3.54 -14.00
C SER A 107 -13.48 2.62 -14.44
N ARG A 108 -13.37 1.31 -14.17
CA ARG A 108 -14.44 0.33 -14.42
C ARG A 108 -15.61 0.47 -13.44
N PHE A 109 -15.38 1.07 -12.28
CA PHE A 109 -16.37 1.26 -11.21
C PHE A 109 -16.79 2.72 -11.10
N GLY A 110 -15.83 3.64 -11.08
CA GLY A 110 -16.08 5.07 -10.91
C GLY A 110 -16.76 5.72 -12.12
N SER A 111 -17.41 6.85 -11.87
CA SER A 111 -17.88 7.77 -12.92
C SER A 111 -16.70 8.49 -13.56
N LYS A 112 -15.69 8.86 -12.76
CA LYS A 112 -14.46 9.54 -13.16
C LYS A 112 -13.32 9.14 -12.23
N VAL A 113 -12.09 9.11 -12.74
CA VAL A 113 -10.86 8.87 -11.97
C VAL A 113 -9.87 10.00 -12.24
N THR A 114 -9.47 10.74 -11.21
CA THR A 114 -8.45 11.79 -11.33
C THR A 114 -7.12 11.26 -10.79
N LEU A 115 -6.13 11.09 -11.68
CA LEU A 115 -4.77 10.71 -11.30
C LEU A 115 -3.96 11.95 -10.94
N VAL A 116 -3.73 12.15 -9.65
CA VAL A 116 -2.95 13.26 -9.09
C VAL A 116 -1.48 12.87 -8.98
N HIS A 117 -0.61 13.64 -9.63
CA HIS A 117 0.84 13.45 -9.54
C HIS A 117 1.58 14.77 -9.31
N ARG A 118 2.57 14.75 -8.40
CA ARG A 118 3.39 15.92 -8.02
C ARG A 118 4.37 16.41 -9.09
N ARG A 119 4.46 15.75 -10.25
CA ARG A 119 5.35 16.12 -11.35
C ARG A 119 4.60 16.01 -12.66
N GLU A 120 5.18 16.58 -13.71
CA GLU A 120 4.69 16.43 -15.07
C GLU A 120 5.03 15.05 -15.64
N GLU A 121 6.21 14.53 -15.30
CA GLU A 121 6.68 13.24 -15.78
C GLU A 121 6.26 12.11 -14.84
N LEU A 122 5.67 11.07 -15.42
CA LEU A 122 5.32 9.82 -14.74
C LEU A 122 6.47 8.83 -14.86
N ARG A 123 6.68 8.04 -13.80
CA ARG A 123 7.70 6.99 -13.73
C ARG A 123 7.23 5.64 -14.26
N GLY A 124 5.92 5.42 -14.35
CA GLY A 124 5.36 4.18 -14.87
C GLY A 124 5.78 3.91 -16.31
N SER A 125 5.73 2.65 -16.71
CA SER A 125 6.06 2.21 -18.07
C SER A 125 5.25 2.94 -19.13
N LYS A 126 5.87 3.15 -20.30
CA LYS A 126 5.24 3.91 -21.40
C LYS A 126 3.87 3.37 -21.79
N ILE A 127 3.74 2.04 -21.85
CA ILE A 127 2.47 1.38 -22.17
C ILE A 127 1.37 1.67 -21.14
N MET A 128 1.71 1.74 -19.84
CA MET A 128 0.73 2.07 -18.81
C MET A 128 0.34 3.54 -18.84
N GLN A 129 1.30 4.43 -19.13
CA GLN A 129 0.99 5.85 -19.33
C GLN A 129 0.04 6.04 -20.52
N ASP A 130 0.31 5.38 -21.64
CA ASP A 130 -0.50 5.50 -22.85
C ASP A 130 -1.91 4.94 -22.62
N ARG A 131 -2.04 3.80 -21.92
CA ARG A 131 -3.34 3.24 -21.53
C ARG A 131 -4.13 4.19 -20.64
N ALA A 132 -3.52 4.74 -19.59
CA ALA A 132 -4.19 5.67 -18.69
C ALA A 132 -4.65 6.93 -19.43
N ARG A 133 -3.81 7.51 -20.30
CA ARG A 133 -4.14 8.70 -21.11
C ARG A 133 -5.22 8.43 -22.16
N SER A 134 -5.32 7.22 -22.68
CA SER A 134 -6.35 6.83 -23.66
C SER A 134 -7.72 6.54 -23.03
N ASN A 135 -7.81 6.48 -21.71
CA ASN A 135 -9.05 6.17 -21.00
C ASN A 135 -9.83 7.46 -20.73
N GLU A 136 -11.00 7.59 -21.36
CA GLU A 136 -11.85 8.79 -21.25
C GLU A 136 -12.34 9.09 -19.83
N LYS A 137 -12.35 8.08 -18.94
CA LYS A 137 -12.72 8.26 -17.54
C LYS A 137 -11.54 8.66 -16.66
N VAL A 138 -10.31 8.67 -17.17
CA VAL A 138 -9.11 8.99 -16.40
C VAL A 138 -8.62 10.39 -16.76
N GLU A 139 -8.70 11.31 -15.81
CA GLU A 139 -8.13 12.66 -15.93
C GLU A 139 -6.75 12.72 -15.26
N MET A 140 -5.79 13.35 -15.92
CA MET A 140 -4.42 13.48 -15.43
C MET A 140 -4.21 14.84 -14.76
N ALA A 141 -4.21 14.88 -13.43
CA ALA A 141 -3.92 16.07 -12.63
C ALA A 141 -2.42 16.09 -12.25
N LEU A 142 -1.58 16.45 -13.23
CA LEU A 142 -0.13 16.51 -13.09
C LEU A 142 0.32 17.84 -12.46
N ASN A 143 1.57 17.88 -11.98
CA ASN A 143 2.11 19.01 -11.21
C ASN A 143 1.27 19.41 -9.98
N ARG A 144 0.59 18.45 -9.37
CA ARG A 144 -0.23 18.63 -8.16
C ARG A 144 0.37 17.88 -6.97
N THR A 145 0.82 18.60 -5.94
CA THR A 145 1.28 17.98 -4.69
C THR A 145 0.14 17.89 -3.69
N PRO A 146 -0.27 16.70 -3.24
CA PRO A 146 -1.24 16.55 -2.16
C PRO A 146 -0.75 17.20 -0.86
N LEU A 147 -1.62 17.97 -0.20
CA LEU A 147 -1.33 18.66 1.05
C LEU A 147 -2.13 18.13 2.24
N GLU A 148 -3.41 17.79 2.02
CA GLU A 148 -4.34 17.41 3.09
C GLU A 148 -5.55 16.66 2.51
N VAL A 149 -6.01 15.63 3.21
CA VAL A 149 -7.27 14.96 2.92
C VAL A 149 -8.39 15.70 3.61
N LEU A 150 -9.35 16.19 2.84
CA LEU A 150 -10.52 16.89 3.35
C LEU A 150 -11.61 15.86 3.68
N ALA A 151 -12.23 15.96 4.85
CA ALA A 151 -13.29 15.06 5.28
C ALA A 151 -14.37 15.79 6.08
N GLY A 152 -15.61 15.33 5.93
CA GLY A 152 -16.76 15.72 6.74
C GLY A 152 -17.30 14.54 7.56
N ASP A 153 -18.51 14.68 8.08
CA ASP A 153 -19.14 13.66 8.93
C ASP A 153 -19.32 12.32 8.20
N ASN A 154 -19.66 12.39 6.91
CA ASN A 154 -19.93 11.23 6.04
C ASN A 154 -18.69 10.69 5.30
N GLY A 155 -17.48 11.08 5.73
CA GLY A 155 -16.22 10.61 5.16
C GLY A 155 -15.45 11.67 4.39
N VAL A 156 -14.48 11.24 3.58
CA VAL A 156 -13.65 12.14 2.75
C VAL A 156 -14.53 12.95 1.79
N THR A 157 -14.13 14.17 1.44
CA THR A 157 -14.87 15.05 0.53
C THR A 157 -14.01 15.61 -0.60
N GLY A 158 -12.68 15.49 -0.47
CA GLY A 158 -11.76 15.94 -1.51
C GLY A 158 -10.32 15.92 -1.05
N LEU A 159 -9.46 16.52 -1.87
CA LEU A 159 -8.03 16.60 -1.63
C LEU A 159 -7.55 18.03 -1.80
N LYS A 160 -6.89 18.59 -0.79
CA LYS A 160 -6.19 19.86 -0.96
C LYS A 160 -4.88 19.62 -1.68
N VAL A 161 -4.62 20.36 -2.76
CA VAL A 161 -3.43 20.21 -3.57
C VAL A 161 -2.71 21.54 -3.77
N LEU A 162 -1.40 21.49 -3.89
CA LEU A 162 -0.55 22.58 -4.36
C LEU A 162 -0.32 22.41 -5.87
N ASN A 163 -0.65 23.42 -6.67
CA ASN A 163 -0.16 23.51 -8.03
C ASN A 163 1.33 23.88 -8.00
N ASN A 164 2.20 22.99 -8.46
CA ASN A 164 3.64 23.22 -8.48
C ASN A 164 4.07 24.23 -9.56
N GLU A 165 3.25 24.48 -10.58
CA GLU A 165 3.54 25.48 -11.63
C GLU A 165 3.24 26.90 -11.15
N THR A 166 2.12 27.09 -10.44
CA THR A 166 1.65 28.42 -10.01
C THR A 166 1.97 28.73 -8.56
N GLY A 167 2.33 27.72 -7.75
CA GLY A 167 2.53 27.85 -6.31
C GLY A 167 1.24 28.06 -5.51
N ILE A 168 0.06 27.96 -6.16
CA ILE A 168 -1.24 28.19 -5.53
C ILE A 168 -1.79 26.87 -5.03
N SER A 169 -2.17 26.84 -3.76
CA SER A 169 -2.94 25.74 -3.19
C SER A 169 -4.44 25.97 -3.35
N TYR A 170 -5.17 24.94 -3.75
CA TYR A 170 -6.62 24.97 -3.80
C TYR A 170 -7.16 23.57 -3.44
N GLU A 171 -8.46 23.50 -3.22
CA GLU A 171 -9.14 22.24 -3.00
C GLU A 171 -9.42 21.62 -4.37
N GLU A 172 -8.79 20.50 -4.66
CA GLU A 172 -9.22 19.61 -5.74
C GLU A 172 -10.54 18.99 -5.27
N ARG A 173 -11.63 19.69 -5.62
CA ARG A 173 -13.00 19.29 -5.33
C ARG A 173 -13.59 18.64 -6.55
N ASN A 174 -14.21 17.49 -6.35
CA ASN A 174 -15.14 16.94 -7.31
C ASN A 174 -16.44 17.73 -7.18
N ILE A 175 -16.79 18.47 -8.25
CA ILE A 175 -18.02 19.25 -8.31
C ILE A 175 -19.18 18.25 -8.38
N GLU A 176 -20.02 18.27 -7.35
CA GLU A 176 -21.28 17.52 -7.22
C GLU A 176 -21.16 16.00 -7.00
N THR A 177 -21.21 15.56 -5.75
CA THR A 177 -22.09 14.45 -5.36
C THR A 177 -22.42 14.53 -3.87
N SER A 178 -23.71 14.46 -3.59
CA SER A 178 -24.30 14.15 -2.29
C SER A 178 -23.82 12.78 -1.82
N ASP A 179 -23.40 12.72 -0.56
CA ASP A 179 -23.26 11.54 0.27
C ASP A 179 -22.32 10.44 -0.24
N GLU A 180 -21.23 10.26 0.51
CA GLU A 180 -20.28 9.15 0.49
C GLU A 180 -19.26 9.20 -0.67
N PHE A 181 -18.08 9.75 -0.42
CA PHE A 181 -16.93 9.72 -1.33
C PHE A 181 -16.01 8.52 -1.08
N ALA A 182 -15.18 8.25 -2.10
CA ALA A 182 -14.03 7.38 -2.05
C ALA A 182 -13.17 7.52 -3.32
N GLN A 183 -11.86 7.23 -3.38
CA GLN A 183 -10.88 6.86 -2.39
C GLN A 183 -9.50 6.88 -3.05
N GLN A 184 -8.51 7.39 -2.33
CA GLN A 184 -7.10 7.42 -2.72
C GLN A 184 -6.56 6.00 -2.96
N VAL A 185 -5.82 5.83 -4.04
CA VAL A 185 -4.96 4.67 -4.26
C VAL A 185 -3.52 5.15 -4.33
N TRP A 186 -2.65 4.47 -3.60
CA TRP A 186 -1.23 4.76 -3.53
C TRP A 186 -0.37 3.65 -4.11
N ASP A 187 0.63 4.09 -4.88
CA ASP A 187 1.73 3.29 -5.41
C ASP A 187 2.41 2.47 -4.31
N MET A 188 2.34 1.13 -4.46
CA MET A 188 2.83 0.14 -3.51
C MET A 188 4.36 0.17 -3.36
N GLY A 189 4.86 1.15 -2.61
CA GLY A 189 6.19 1.03 -2.04
C GLY A 189 6.17 0.13 -0.82
N VAL A 190 6.03 -1.19 -1.00
CA VAL A 190 6.07 -2.21 0.05
C VAL A 190 7.11 -1.89 1.14
N ARG A 191 6.68 -1.70 2.40
CA ARG A 191 7.57 -1.80 3.58
C ARG A 191 7.40 -3.19 4.18
N ALA A 192 8.46 -3.96 4.36
CA ALA A 192 8.35 -5.28 4.98
C ALA A 192 7.70 -5.16 6.37
N VAL A 193 6.74 -6.04 6.69
CA VAL A 193 5.97 -6.08 7.94
C VAL A 193 6.64 -7.08 8.91
N PRO A 194 6.57 -6.89 10.22
CA PRO A 194 7.05 -7.85 11.21
C PRO A 194 6.49 -9.27 11.08
N LEU A 195 7.32 -10.23 11.48
CA LEU A 195 7.14 -11.66 11.27
C LEU A 195 6.71 -12.42 12.54
N THR A 196 5.97 -13.51 12.36
CA THR A 196 5.85 -14.62 13.32
C THR A 196 6.64 -15.85 12.83
N VAL A 197 7.46 -16.44 13.70
CA VAL A 197 8.34 -17.59 13.38
C VAL A 197 7.56 -18.90 13.41
N ILE A 198 7.79 -19.82 12.46
CA ILE A 198 7.23 -21.21 12.47
C ILE A 198 8.37 -22.25 12.37
N GLY A 199 8.51 -23.20 13.32
CA GLY A 199 9.39 -24.41 13.25
C GLY A 199 8.59 -25.71 13.04
N GLU A 200 9.09 -26.90 12.67
CA GLU A 200 10.46 -27.47 12.49
C GLU A 200 11.00 -27.48 11.04
N HIS A 201 10.27 -26.89 10.08
CA HIS A 201 10.85 -26.43 8.81
C HIS A 201 10.73 -24.90 8.78
N ARG A 202 11.87 -24.24 8.98
CA ARG A 202 11.95 -22.89 9.55
C ARG A 202 11.59 -21.78 8.55
N ILE A 203 10.48 -21.10 8.81
CA ILE A 203 10.02 -19.88 8.12
C ILE A 203 10.32 -18.68 9.02
N LEU A 204 11.18 -17.78 8.54
CA LEU A 204 11.75 -16.66 9.27
C LEU A 204 12.04 -15.53 8.27
N GLY A 205 11.34 -14.39 8.36
CA GLY A 205 11.52 -13.24 7.46
C GLY A 205 12.12 -11.96 8.07
N MET A 206 12.48 -11.04 7.15
CA MET A 206 13.38 -9.89 7.31
C MET A 206 12.71 -8.53 7.07
N ASN A 207 13.36 -7.45 7.53
CA ASN A 207 13.01 -6.08 7.16
C ASN A 207 13.60 -5.67 5.78
N LYS A 208 13.16 -4.49 5.30
CA LYS A 208 13.44 -3.98 3.94
C LYS A 208 14.93 -3.73 3.64
N THR A 209 15.72 -3.36 4.65
CA THR A 209 17.16 -3.06 4.47
C THR A 209 17.96 -4.35 4.30
N GLN A 210 17.48 -5.44 4.90
CA GLN A 210 18.07 -6.76 4.79
C GLN A 210 17.71 -7.47 3.49
N PHE A 211 16.48 -7.31 3.01
CA PHE A 211 16.06 -7.88 1.72
C PHE A 211 16.89 -7.34 0.54
N ALA A 212 17.18 -6.04 0.52
CA ALA A 212 18.01 -5.44 -0.52
C ALA A 212 19.45 -6.00 -0.52
N LYS A 213 20.04 -6.23 0.66
CA LYS A 213 21.39 -6.80 0.78
C LYS A 213 21.45 -8.29 0.42
N ALA A 214 20.36 -9.03 0.58
CA ALA A 214 20.29 -10.46 0.27
C ALA A 214 20.10 -10.74 -1.24
N LEU A 215 19.66 -9.77 -2.03
CA LEU A 215 19.55 -9.90 -3.50
C LEU A 215 20.85 -9.55 -4.23
N ASP A 216 21.76 -8.82 -3.59
CA ASP A 216 23.05 -8.39 -4.13
C ASP A 216 24.22 -9.33 -3.75
N ALA A 217 23.94 -10.44 -3.06
CA ALA A 217 24.91 -11.46 -2.63
C ALA A 217 24.59 -12.83 -3.27
#